data_AF-A0AAE0QJK2-F1
#
_entry.id   AF-A0AAE0QJK2-F1
#
_cell.length_a   1.000
_cell.length_b   1.000
_cell.length_c   1.000
_cell.angle_alpha   90.00
_cell.angle_beta   90.00
_cell.angle_gamma   90.00
#
_symmetry.space_group_name_H-M   'P 1'
#
loop_
_entity.id
_entity.type
_entity.pdbx_description
1 polymer ?
#
loop_
_entity_poly.entity_id
_entity_poly.type
_entity_poly.pdbx_seq_one_letter_code
_entity_poly.pdbx_strand_id
1 'polypeptide(L)'
;MFREAAINGDSINLEEYTTSVTSYIGKCIEYMTVSKTITTRSNQKPDASVPDALNDFYARFEAQNNVAARKTIPPPNDQCPNFFGIGFVRMLFLDFSSAFNTIIPQHLIEKLSLLGLNTSLCNWILDFLTGRPQSVRIRNSLSSTTTLSTGAPQGCVLSPLLFTLLTHDCAAMHSSNHIMKFADDTTIICLISVTSQHTDRRCND
;
A
#
# COMPACT_ATOMS: atom_id res chain seq x y z
N MET A 1 -2.39 -3.90 -7.02
CA MET A 1 -3.36 -4.76 -6.29
C MET A 1 -4.83 -4.42 -6.60
N PHE A 2 -5.60 -3.75 -5.72
CA PHE A 2 -7.04 -3.52 -5.96
C PHE A 2 -7.32 -2.69 -7.20
N ARG A 3 -6.45 -1.71 -7.48
CA ARG A 3 -6.54 -0.85 -8.65
C ARG A 3 -6.42 -1.64 -9.93
N GLU A 4 -5.43 -2.53 -10.03
CA GLU A 4 -5.19 -3.35 -11.23
C GLU A 4 -6.32 -4.35 -11.50
N ALA A 5 -6.87 -4.96 -10.43
CA ALA A 5 -8.01 -5.86 -10.56
C ALA A 5 -9.29 -5.14 -11.03
N ALA A 6 -9.38 -3.83 -10.82
CA ALA A 6 -10.54 -3.01 -11.19
C ALA A 6 -10.32 -2.20 -12.49
N ILE A 7 -9.22 -2.41 -13.22
CA ILE A 7 -8.98 -1.73 -14.50
C ILE A 7 -9.74 -2.46 -15.62
N ASN A 8 -10.67 -1.74 -16.26
CA ASN A 8 -11.34 -2.14 -17.49
C ASN A 8 -10.90 -1.20 -18.62
N GLY A 9 -9.93 -1.65 -19.43
CA GLY A 9 -9.29 -0.82 -20.46
C GLY A 9 -8.43 0.29 -19.82
N ASP A 10 -8.69 1.55 -20.18
CA ASP A 10 -8.01 2.73 -19.59
C ASP A 10 -8.75 3.31 -18.36
N SER A 11 -9.87 2.71 -17.96
CA SER A 11 -10.73 3.23 -16.89
C SER A 11 -10.74 2.32 -15.65
N ILE A 12 -10.81 2.93 -14.47
CA ILE A 12 -10.96 2.20 -13.21
C ILE A 12 -12.46 2.04 -12.94
N ASN A 13 -12.92 0.80 -12.83
CA ASN A 13 -14.24 0.47 -12.32
C ASN A 13 -14.29 0.72 -10.82
N LEU A 14 -14.77 1.90 -10.43
CA LEU A 14 -14.80 2.30 -9.03
C LEU A 14 -15.64 1.34 -8.17
N GLU A 15 -16.76 0.84 -8.68
CA GLU A 15 -17.64 -0.08 -7.94
C GLU A 15 -16.92 -1.40 -7.58
N GLU A 16 -16.20 -1.97 -8.55
CA GLU A 16 -15.42 -3.19 -8.37
C GLU A 16 -14.23 -2.98 -7.43
N TYR A 17 -13.56 -1.83 -7.56
CA TYR A 17 -12.50 -1.41 -6.64
C TYR A 17 -13.02 -1.30 -5.20
N THR A 18 -14.10 -0.56 -4.99
CA THR A 18 -14.73 -0.34 -3.69
C THR A 18 -15.20 -1.66 -3.08
N THR A 19 -15.84 -2.53 -3.88
CA THR A 19 -16.32 -3.83 -3.43
C THR A 19 -15.17 -4.72 -2.97
N SER A 20 -14.08 -4.75 -3.74
CA SER A 20 -12.89 -5.54 -3.42
C SER A 20 -12.20 -5.06 -2.14
N VAL A 21 -12.02 -3.74 -2.00
CA VAL A 21 -11.43 -3.13 -0.80
C VAL A 21 -12.31 -3.38 0.42
N THR A 22 -13.62 -3.19 0.30
CA THR A 22 -14.59 -3.41 1.38
C THR A 22 -14.60 -4.86 1.86
N SER A 23 -14.62 -5.80 0.92
CA SER A 23 -14.56 -7.25 1.21
C SER A 23 -13.27 -7.62 1.94
N TYR A 24 -12.14 -7.08 1.50
CA TYR A 24 -10.84 -7.33 2.11
C TYR A 24 -10.74 -6.77 3.54
N ILE A 25 -11.23 -5.53 3.76
CA ILE A 25 -11.31 -4.95 5.10
C ILE A 25 -12.22 -5.81 5.98
N GLY A 26 -13.37 -6.26 5.48
CA GLY A 26 -14.28 -7.14 6.20
C GLY A 26 -13.61 -8.41 6.72
N LYS A 27 -12.80 -9.08 5.88
CA LYS A 27 -12.01 -10.25 6.29
C LYS A 27 -10.97 -9.92 7.36
N CYS A 28 -10.32 -8.76 7.27
CA CYS A 28 -9.38 -8.30 8.30
C CYS A 28 -10.10 -8.09 9.64
N ILE A 29 -11.28 -7.47 9.62
CA ILE A 29 -12.11 -7.24 10.81
C ILE A 29 -12.54 -8.57 11.44
N GLU A 30 -13.01 -9.52 10.63
CA GLU A 30 -13.38 -10.86 11.10
C GLU A 30 -12.19 -11.55 11.77
N TYR A 31 -11.04 -11.57 11.09
CA TYR A 31 -9.81 -12.14 11.62
C TYR A 31 -9.38 -11.50 12.96
N MET A 32 -9.45 -10.17 13.06
CA MET A 32 -9.13 -9.44 14.28
C MET A 32 -10.14 -9.71 15.40
N THR A 33 -11.42 -9.86 15.08
CA THR A 33 -12.49 -10.14 16.05
C THR A 33 -12.33 -11.55 16.62
N VAL A 34 -12.06 -12.53 15.75
CA VAL A 34 -11.77 -13.92 16.14
C VAL A 34 -10.50 -13.98 17.01
N SER A 35 -9.42 -13.30 16.58
CA SER A 35 -8.13 -13.33 17.30
C SER A 35 -8.17 -12.59 18.64
N LYS A 36 -8.90 -11.46 18.75
CA LYS A 36 -9.09 -10.74 20.02
C LYS A 36 -10.00 -11.47 21.00
N THR A 37 -11.01 -12.19 20.51
CA THR A 37 -11.90 -13.00 21.36
C THR A 37 -11.18 -14.23 21.92
N ILE A 38 -10.17 -14.76 21.22
CA ILE A 38 -9.40 -15.95 21.64
C ILE A 38 -8.14 -15.60 22.46
N THR A 39 -7.64 -14.36 22.42
CA THR A 39 -6.34 -14.01 23.02
C THR A 39 -6.41 -12.87 24.05
N THR A 40 -7.01 -13.11 25.21
CA THR A 40 -6.62 -12.43 26.46
C THR A 40 -5.41 -13.16 27.06
N ARG A 41 -4.24 -13.07 26.41
CA ARG A 41 -2.98 -13.50 27.01
C ARG A 41 -2.04 -12.32 27.17
N SER A 42 -1.62 -12.13 28.41
CA SER A 42 -0.67 -11.13 28.87
C SER A 42 0.62 -11.15 28.06
N ASN A 43 0.88 -10.06 27.32
CA ASN A 43 2.19 -9.60 26.87
C ASN A 43 3.21 -10.70 26.49
N GLN A 44 2.88 -11.52 25.51
CA GLN A 44 3.88 -12.23 24.71
C GLN A 44 3.88 -11.65 23.30
N LYS A 45 5.10 -11.55 22.73
CA LYS A 45 5.35 -11.13 21.35
C LYS A 45 4.39 -11.87 20.42
N PRO A 46 3.76 -11.22 19.43
CA PRO A 46 2.89 -11.92 18.50
C PRO A 46 3.66 -13.09 17.90
N ASP A 47 3.11 -14.28 18.11
CA ASP A 47 3.65 -15.52 17.54
C ASP A 47 3.60 -15.39 16.01
N ALA A 48 4.57 -15.97 15.33
CA ALA A 48 4.78 -15.81 13.87
C ALA A 48 3.67 -16.45 13.01
N SER A 49 2.55 -16.82 13.60
CA SER A 49 1.38 -17.36 12.94
C SER A 49 0.37 -16.25 12.65
N VAL A 50 0.64 -15.46 11.61
CA VAL A 50 -0.49 -15.04 10.74
C VAL A 50 -1.12 -16.36 10.27
N PRO A 51 -2.42 -16.61 10.47
CA PRO A 51 -3.01 -17.91 10.15
C PRO A 51 -2.73 -18.23 8.70
N ASP A 52 -2.47 -19.50 8.44
CA ASP A 52 -2.26 -20.04 7.12
C ASP A 52 -3.36 -19.61 6.16
N ALA A 53 -4.59 -19.31 6.62
CA ALA A 53 -5.67 -18.78 5.79
C ALA A 53 -5.43 -17.36 5.23
N LEU A 54 -4.76 -16.47 5.97
CA LEU A 54 -4.40 -15.14 5.48
C LEU A 54 -3.16 -15.22 4.58
N ASN A 55 -2.19 -16.06 4.95
CA ASN A 55 -1.04 -16.35 4.08
C ASN A 55 -1.48 -17.08 2.80
N ASP A 56 -2.44 -18.01 2.85
CA ASP A 56 -3.06 -18.65 1.69
C ASP A 56 -3.87 -17.64 0.88
N PHE A 57 -4.57 -16.70 1.53
CA PHE A 57 -5.33 -15.70 0.80
C PHE A 57 -4.38 -14.72 0.09
N TYR A 58 -3.35 -14.23 0.78
CA TYR A 58 -2.26 -13.45 0.18
C TYR A 58 -1.54 -14.25 -0.90
N ALA A 59 -1.22 -15.53 -0.68
CA ALA A 59 -0.53 -16.39 -1.64
C ALA A 59 -1.42 -16.81 -2.81
N ARG A 60 -2.75 -16.95 -2.65
CA ARG A 60 -3.71 -17.19 -3.74
C ARG A 60 -3.95 -15.93 -4.55
N PHE A 61 -4.00 -14.79 -3.88
CA PHE A 61 -4.08 -13.49 -4.52
C PHE A 61 -2.77 -13.18 -5.27
N GLU A 62 -1.62 -13.48 -4.67
CA GLU A 62 -0.32 -13.49 -5.35
C GLU A 62 -0.25 -14.58 -6.41
N ALA A 63 -0.89 -15.75 -6.29
CA ALA A 63 -0.88 -16.80 -7.32
C ALA A 63 -1.70 -16.41 -8.55
N GLN A 64 -2.79 -15.64 -8.37
CA GLN A 64 -3.55 -15.04 -9.46
C GLN A 64 -2.83 -13.85 -10.11
N ASN A 65 -1.88 -13.23 -9.42
CA ASN A 65 -1.01 -12.17 -9.94
C ASN A 65 0.43 -12.63 -10.25
N ASN A 66 0.79 -13.87 -9.90
CA ASN A 66 2.02 -14.58 -10.23
C ASN A 66 1.81 -15.20 -11.61
N VAL A 67 1.55 -14.33 -12.58
CA VAL A 67 2.36 -14.42 -13.77
C VAL A 67 3.78 -14.12 -13.29
N ALA A 68 4.50 -15.17 -12.87
CA ALA A 68 5.93 -15.12 -12.57
C ALA A 68 6.54 -14.17 -13.58
N ALA A 69 7.13 -13.05 -13.15
CA ALA A 69 7.55 -11.92 -14.00
C ALA A 69 8.00 -12.44 -15.35
N ARG A 70 7.04 -12.58 -16.27
CA ARG A 70 7.31 -13.30 -17.49
C ARG A 70 7.98 -12.19 -18.26
N LYS A 71 9.16 -12.46 -18.80
CA LYS A 71 9.55 -11.78 -20.04
C LYS A 71 8.48 -12.17 -21.09
N THR A 72 7.26 -11.65 -20.95
CA THR A 72 6.38 -11.49 -22.08
C THR A 72 7.13 -10.52 -22.96
N ILE A 73 7.50 -11.01 -24.13
CA ILE A 73 7.76 -10.15 -25.27
C ILE A 73 6.59 -9.16 -25.27
N PRO A 74 6.85 -7.84 -25.25
CA PRO A 74 5.77 -6.85 -25.32
C PRO A 74 4.80 -7.25 -26.45
N PRO A 75 3.48 -7.01 -26.32
CA PRO A 75 2.56 -7.26 -27.41
C PRO A 75 3.15 -6.68 -28.71
N PRO A 76 2.91 -7.27 -29.90
CA PRO A 76 3.64 -6.89 -31.12
C PRO A 76 3.55 -5.39 -31.48
N ASN A 77 2.64 -4.64 -30.86
CA ASN A 77 2.50 -3.19 -30.98
C ASN A 77 3.21 -2.36 -29.88
N ASP A 78 3.75 -2.99 -28.83
CA ASP A 78 4.61 -2.40 -27.78
C ASP A 78 6.11 -2.67 -28.03
N GLN A 79 6.47 -3.17 -29.22
CA GLN A 79 7.86 -3.09 -29.66
C GLN A 79 8.22 -1.61 -29.79
N CYS A 80 9.05 -1.13 -28.87
CA CYS A 80 9.60 0.21 -28.92
C CYS A 80 10.15 0.44 -30.34
N PRO A 81 9.67 1.47 -31.07
CA PRO A 81 10.13 1.72 -32.42
C PRO A 81 11.64 1.93 -32.38
N ASN A 82 12.37 1.03 -33.06
CA ASN A 82 13.82 1.02 -33.32
C ASN A 82 14.57 2.18 -32.64
N PHE A 83 14.82 2.03 -31.34
CA PHE A 83 15.45 3.08 -30.53
C PHE A 83 16.96 3.05 -30.79
N PHE A 84 17.43 3.89 -31.72
CA PHE A 84 18.84 4.14 -31.99
C PHE A 84 19.49 4.97 -30.86
N GLY A 85 19.46 4.48 -29.62
CA GLY A 85 20.04 5.15 -28.45
C GLY A 85 20.24 4.23 -27.25
N ILE A 86 21.27 4.52 -26.44
CA ILE A 86 21.50 3.82 -25.16
C ILE A 86 20.45 4.33 -24.17
N GLY A 87 19.55 3.45 -23.72
CA GLY A 87 18.57 3.74 -22.67
C GLY A 87 19.07 3.28 -21.31
N PHE A 88 18.86 4.10 -20.28
CA PHE A 88 19.14 3.77 -18.88
C PHE A 88 17.84 3.69 -18.10
N VAL A 89 17.76 2.79 -17.12
CA VAL A 89 16.67 2.75 -16.14
C VAL A 89 17.20 3.32 -14.83
N ARG A 90 16.47 4.29 -14.25
CA ARG A 90 16.71 4.76 -12.88
C ARG A 90 15.60 4.27 -11.97
N MET A 91 15.98 3.88 -10.76
CA MET A 91 15.07 3.48 -9.70
C MET A 91 15.31 4.40 -8.50
N LEU A 92 14.23 4.95 -7.96
CA LEU A 92 14.23 5.74 -6.73
C LEU A 92 13.42 5.00 -5.69
N PHE A 93 14.07 4.62 -4.59
CA PHE A 93 13.42 4.01 -3.43
C PHE A 93 13.06 5.12 -2.44
N LEU A 94 11.79 5.14 -2.04
CA LEU A 94 11.21 6.07 -1.08
C LEU A 94 10.78 5.29 0.15
N ASP A 95 11.26 5.74 1.31
CA ASP A 95 10.93 5.19 2.62
C ASP A 95 10.21 6.26 3.45
N PHE A 96 8.98 5.96 3.87
CA PHE A 96 8.17 6.88 4.68
C PHE A 96 8.55 6.74 6.15
N SER A 97 9.16 7.80 6.70
CA SER A 97 9.49 7.86 8.12
C SER A 97 8.28 7.59 8.99
N SER A 98 8.32 6.48 9.74
CA SER A 98 7.30 6.14 10.72
C SER A 98 5.87 6.02 10.15
N ALA A 99 5.75 5.55 8.90
CA ALA A 99 4.54 5.46 8.09
C ALA A 99 3.25 5.13 8.87
N PHE A 100 3.24 4.03 9.62
CA PHE A 100 2.03 3.60 10.34
C PHE A 100 1.70 4.50 11.53
N ASN A 101 2.67 5.14 12.17
CA ASN A 101 2.39 6.05 13.29
C ASN A 101 1.92 7.43 12.81
N THR A 102 2.13 7.78 11.54
CA THR A 102 1.80 9.10 10.97
C THR A 102 0.43 9.15 10.29
N ILE A 103 -0.34 8.05 10.29
CA ILE A 103 -1.70 8.05 9.74
C ILE A 103 -2.56 9.04 10.53
N ILE A 104 -3.11 10.04 9.85
CA ILE A 104 -4.10 10.97 10.42
C ILE A 104 -5.49 10.39 10.10
N PRO A 105 -6.26 9.91 11.11
CA PRO A 105 -7.50 9.19 10.85
C PRO A 105 -8.50 9.98 10.02
N GLN A 106 -8.66 11.28 10.31
CA GLN A 106 -9.61 12.14 9.59
C GLN A 106 -9.33 12.20 8.08
N HIS A 107 -8.06 12.39 7.69
CA HIS A 107 -7.66 12.44 6.28
C HIS A 107 -7.85 11.10 5.58
N LEU A 108 -7.59 10.00 6.30
CA LEU A 108 -7.85 8.66 5.77
C LEU A 108 -9.35 8.47 5.51
N ILE A 109 -10.23 8.81 6.46
CA ILE A 109 -11.68 8.65 6.30
C ILE A 109 -12.24 9.48 5.14
N GLU A 110 -11.75 10.70 4.95
CA GLU A 110 -12.10 11.53 3.79
C GLU A 110 -11.75 10.81 2.49
N LYS A 111 -10.53 10.28 2.36
CA LYS A 111 -10.10 9.51 1.19
C LYS A 111 -10.92 8.24 0.98
N LEU A 112 -11.21 7.49 2.04
CA LEU A 112 -12.03 6.27 1.95
C LEU A 112 -13.46 6.58 1.50
N SER A 113 -14.04 7.68 1.96
CA SER A 113 -15.37 8.12 1.53
C SER A 113 -15.37 8.54 0.05
N LEU A 114 -14.31 9.21 -0.43
CA LEU A 114 -14.14 9.53 -1.86
C LEU A 114 -13.98 8.27 -2.73
N LEU A 115 -13.42 7.20 -2.17
CA LEU A 115 -13.35 5.87 -2.79
C LEU A 115 -14.67 5.08 -2.69
N GLY A 116 -15.75 5.69 -2.20
CA GLY A 116 -17.08 5.07 -2.15
C GLY A 116 -17.29 4.06 -1.03
N LEU A 117 -16.39 3.97 -0.05
CA LEU A 117 -16.62 3.10 1.12
C LEU A 117 -17.81 3.62 1.92
N ASN A 118 -18.62 2.70 2.43
CA ASN A 118 -19.81 3.06 3.18
C ASN A 118 -19.47 3.75 4.51
N THR A 119 -20.33 4.68 4.92
CA THR A 119 -20.16 5.48 6.15
C THR A 119 -19.95 4.63 7.39
N SER A 120 -20.65 3.50 7.51
CA SER A 120 -20.52 2.59 8.66
C SER A 120 -19.11 2.00 8.78
N LEU A 121 -18.49 1.58 7.66
CA LEU A 121 -17.13 1.07 7.67
C LEU A 121 -16.12 2.18 7.95
N CYS A 122 -16.32 3.36 7.35
CA CYS A 122 -15.52 4.55 7.65
C CYS A 122 -15.55 4.89 9.15
N ASN A 123 -16.73 4.89 9.76
CA ASN A 123 -16.88 5.15 11.20
C ASN A 123 -16.21 4.06 12.05
N TRP A 124 -16.32 2.79 11.65
CA TRP A 124 -15.63 1.69 12.33
C TRP A 124 -14.10 1.86 12.26
N ILE A 125 -13.56 2.24 11.10
CA ILE A 125 -12.12 2.51 10.92
C ILE A 125 -11.70 3.73 11.75
N LEU A 126 -12.53 4.78 11.82
CA LEU A 126 -12.27 5.96 12.64
C LEU A 126 -12.17 5.59 14.12
N ASP A 127 -13.14 4.83 14.63
CA ASP A 127 -13.15 4.34 16.01
C ASP A 127 -11.94 3.42 16.27
N PHE A 128 -11.63 2.52 15.34
CA PHE A 128 -10.44 1.68 15.40
C PHE A 128 -9.13 2.49 15.48
N LEU A 129 -9.09 3.66 14.83
CA LEU A 129 -7.91 4.52 14.75
C LEU A 129 -7.89 5.67 15.77
N THR A 130 -8.88 5.79 16.66
CA THR A 130 -8.94 6.89 17.64
C THR A 130 -9.15 6.38 19.06
N GLY A 131 -8.78 7.20 20.06
CA GLY A 131 -9.08 6.89 21.46
C GLY A 131 -8.42 5.62 22.01
N ARG A 132 -7.32 5.14 21.40
CA ARG A 132 -6.69 3.87 21.76
C ARG A 132 -5.78 4.02 22.99
N PRO A 133 -6.08 3.39 24.13
CA PRO A 133 -5.15 3.38 25.26
C PRO A 133 -3.95 2.48 24.95
N GLN A 134 -2.75 2.95 25.25
CA GLN A 134 -1.50 2.20 25.16
C GLN A 134 -0.67 2.36 26.43
N SER A 135 0.04 1.32 26.82
CA SER A 135 1.05 1.35 27.86
C SER A 135 2.20 0.42 27.48
N VAL A 136 3.40 0.73 27.94
CA VAL A 136 4.61 -0.07 27.69
C VAL A 136 4.97 -0.80 28.98
N ARG A 137 5.15 -2.12 28.88
CA ARG A 137 5.65 -2.94 29.99
C ARG A 137 7.07 -3.41 29.70
N ILE A 138 7.99 -3.09 30.61
CA ILE A 138 9.36 -3.60 30.59
C ILE A 138 9.58 -4.37 31.89
N ARG A 139 9.73 -5.70 31.79
CA ARG A 139 9.80 -6.62 32.94
C ARG A 139 8.60 -6.41 33.89
N ASN A 140 8.85 -5.95 35.11
CA ASN A 140 7.85 -5.71 36.15
C ASN A 140 7.40 -4.24 36.23
N SER A 141 7.92 -3.37 35.37
CA SER A 141 7.56 -1.96 35.31
C SER A 141 6.56 -1.72 34.18
N LEU A 142 5.46 -1.03 34.49
CA LEU A 142 4.43 -0.62 33.54
C LEU A 142 4.45 0.92 33.45
N SER A 143 4.42 1.48 32.25
CA SER A 143 4.29 2.92 32.05
C SER A 143 2.90 3.41 32.44
N SER A 144 2.75 4.74 32.56
CA SER A 144 1.42 5.34 32.50
C SER A 144 0.73 5.01 31.17
N THR A 145 -0.59 4.94 31.20
CA THR A 145 -1.40 4.78 29.99
C THR A 145 -1.46 6.11 29.24
N THR A 146 -1.18 6.08 27.95
CA THR A 146 -1.37 7.20 27.02
C THR A 146 -2.45 6.83 26.01
N THR A 147 -3.31 7.77 25.66
CA THR A 147 -4.32 7.55 24.62
C THR A 147 -3.80 8.08 23.27
N LEU A 148 -3.88 7.25 22.23
CA LEU A 148 -3.51 7.60 20.87
C LEU A 148 -4.73 7.80 19.98
N SER A 149 -4.70 8.89 19.21
CA SER A 149 -5.67 9.17 18.15
C SER A 149 -5.01 9.43 16.80
N THR A 150 -3.75 8.99 16.66
CA THR A 150 -2.97 9.02 15.42
C THR A 150 -2.30 7.68 15.21
N GLY A 151 -1.95 7.41 13.96
CA GLY A 151 -1.36 6.16 13.54
C GLY A 151 -2.32 4.98 13.59
N ALA A 152 -1.85 3.85 13.06
CA ALA A 152 -2.51 2.56 13.15
C ALA A 152 -1.75 1.63 14.13
N PRO A 153 -2.43 0.70 14.81
CA PRO A 153 -1.79 -0.25 15.70
C PRO A 153 -0.69 -1.06 15.00
N GLN A 154 0.51 -1.08 15.58
CA GLN A 154 1.60 -1.90 15.05
C GLN A 154 1.27 -3.40 15.20
N GLY A 155 1.65 -4.21 14.22
CA GLY A 155 1.37 -5.65 14.20
C GLY A 155 -0.09 -6.02 13.87
N CYS A 156 -0.95 -5.03 13.58
CA CYS A 156 -2.30 -5.29 13.11
C CYS A 156 -2.31 -5.44 11.58
N VAL A 157 -2.97 -6.49 11.08
CA VAL A 157 -3.05 -6.78 9.63
C VAL A 157 -3.75 -5.70 8.82
N LEU A 158 -4.63 -4.93 9.45
CA LEU A 158 -5.33 -3.84 8.78
C LEU A 158 -4.41 -2.61 8.55
N SER A 159 -3.35 -2.45 9.34
CA SER A 159 -2.53 -1.23 9.34
C SER A 159 -1.81 -0.96 8.00
N PRO A 160 -1.14 -1.95 7.36
CA PRO A 160 -0.51 -1.75 6.05
C PRO A 160 -1.50 -1.41 4.93
N LEU A 161 -2.70 -2.00 4.98
CA LEU A 161 -3.77 -1.69 4.02
C LEU A 161 -4.24 -0.25 4.16
N LEU A 162 -4.48 0.21 5.38
CA LEU A 162 -4.93 1.59 5.63
C LEU A 162 -3.89 2.61 5.18
N PHE A 163 -2.59 2.31 5.34
CA PHE A 163 -1.52 3.17 4.81
C PHE A 163 -1.50 3.18 3.26
N THR A 164 -1.69 2.01 2.63
CA THR A 164 -1.78 1.90 1.17
C THR A 164 -2.94 2.73 0.62
N LEU A 165 -4.09 2.68 1.30
CA LEU A 165 -5.28 3.47 0.95
C LEU A 165 -5.10 4.96 1.23
N LEU A 166 -4.40 5.34 2.30
CA LEU A 166 -4.06 6.75 2.59
C LEU A 166 -3.26 7.39 1.45
N THR A 167 -2.37 6.62 0.82
CA THR A 167 -1.43 7.09 -0.21
C THR A 167 -1.85 6.65 -1.62
N HIS A 168 -3.11 6.23 -1.82
CA HIS A 168 -3.57 5.65 -3.10
C HIS A 168 -3.51 6.61 -4.29
N ASP A 169 -3.57 7.91 -4.01
CA ASP A 169 -3.52 9.03 -4.95
C ASP A 169 -2.09 9.52 -5.26
N CYS A 170 -1.07 8.90 -4.65
CA CYS A 170 0.31 9.13 -5.04
C CYS A 170 0.53 8.62 -6.47
N ALA A 171 0.60 9.55 -7.42
CA ALA A 171 0.81 9.28 -8.84
C ALA A 171 2.09 9.96 -9.34
N ALA A 172 2.69 9.39 -10.38
CA ALA A 172 3.81 10.02 -11.04
C ALA A 172 3.34 11.26 -11.80
N MET A 173 4.12 12.35 -11.71
CA MET A 173 3.85 13.57 -12.48
C MET A 173 3.99 13.36 -14.00
N HIS A 174 4.88 12.46 -14.42
CA HIS A 174 5.13 12.15 -15.81
C HIS A 174 4.73 10.71 -16.12
N SER A 175 4.03 10.50 -17.24
CA SER A 175 3.57 9.19 -17.71
C SER A 175 4.71 8.22 -18.03
N SER A 176 5.92 8.72 -18.25
CA SER A 176 7.14 7.93 -18.43
C SER A 176 7.66 7.29 -17.13
N ASN A 177 7.11 7.68 -15.99
CA ASN A 177 7.53 7.19 -14.68
C ASN A 177 6.48 6.22 -14.14
N HIS A 178 6.94 5.08 -13.66
CA HIS A 178 6.08 4.06 -13.08
C HIS A 178 6.28 4.02 -11.56
N ILE A 179 5.18 4.05 -10.79
CA ILE A 179 5.21 3.94 -9.34
C ILE A 179 4.76 2.53 -8.94
N MET A 180 5.62 1.83 -8.20
CA MET A 180 5.31 0.57 -7.53
C MET A 180 5.24 0.79 -6.03
N LYS A 181 4.22 0.23 -5.38
CA LYS A 181 3.99 0.40 -3.94
C LYS A 181 3.68 -0.92 -3.27
N PHE A 182 4.26 -1.13 -2.10
CA PHE A 182 3.93 -2.22 -1.20
C PHE A 182 3.90 -1.68 0.23
N ALA A 183 2.71 -1.55 0.82
CA ALA A 183 2.52 -0.87 2.10
C ALA A 183 3.19 0.53 2.12
N ASP A 184 4.22 0.71 2.93
CA ASP A 184 5.05 1.90 3.04
C ASP A 184 6.19 1.98 2.02
N ASP A 185 6.66 0.87 1.48
CA ASP A 185 7.70 0.86 0.45
C ASP A 185 7.16 1.42 -0.87
N THR A 186 7.80 2.47 -1.39
CA THR A 186 7.47 3.06 -2.69
C THR A 186 8.70 3.12 -3.58
N THR A 187 8.61 2.56 -4.78
CA THR A 187 9.66 2.62 -5.80
C THR A 187 9.17 3.35 -7.04
N ILE A 188 9.94 4.32 -7.51
CA ILE A 188 9.68 5.01 -8.78
C ILE A 188 10.70 4.53 -9.81
N ILE A 189 10.21 4.05 -10.95
CA ILE A 189 11.01 3.57 -12.07
C ILE A 189 10.87 4.58 -13.22
N CYS A 190 12.00 5.07 -13.72
CA CYS A 190 12.05 6.02 -14.82
C CYS A 190 12.94 5.49 -15.95
N LEU A 191 12.47 5.59 -17.20
CA LEU A 191 13.30 5.38 -18.37
C LEU A 191 13.97 6.69 -18.79
N ILE A 192 15.29 6.64 -18.99
CA ILE A 192 16.08 7.77 -19.50
C ILE A 192 16.63 7.39 -20.86
N SER A 193 16.17 8.10 -21.88
CA SER A 193 16.75 8.04 -23.21
C SER A 193 17.86 9.07 -23.35
N VAL A 194 19.05 8.64 -23.72
CA VAL A 194 20.09 9.57 -24.20
C VAL A 194 19.84 9.77 -25.68
N THR A 195 19.14 10.84 -26.04
CA THR A 195 19.19 11.37 -27.39
C THR A 195 20.56 11.99 -27.58
N SER A 196 21.38 11.43 -28.46
CA SER A 196 22.62 12.05 -28.91
C SER A 196 22.30 13.33 -29.68
N GLN A 197 21.93 14.40 -28.98
CA GLN A 197 22.05 15.73 -29.55
C GLN A 197 23.54 16.07 -29.53
N HIS A 198 24.11 16.08 -30.73
CA HIS A 198 25.39 16.69 -31.03
C HIS A 198 25.35 18.15 -30.54
N THR A 199 25.72 18.42 -29.28
CA THR A 199 25.95 19.77 -28.80
C THR A 199 27.34 20.19 -29.23
N ASP A 200 27.47 20.62 -30.49
CA ASP A 200 28.40 21.70 -30.82
C ASP A 200 27.67 23.02 -30.59
N ARG A 201 27.64 23.49 -29.34
CA ARG A 201 27.53 24.92 -29.03
C ARG A 201 28.37 25.21 -27.80
N ARG A 202 29.60 25.64 -28.11
CA ARG A 202 30.58 26.29 -27.24
C ARG A 202 29.91 27.16 -26.17
N CYS A 203 30.33 26.96 -24.92
CA CYS A 203 30.37 28.05 -23.97
C CYS A 203 31.30 29.12 -24.54
N ASN A 204 30.77 30.27 -24.93
CA ASN A 204 31.56 31.49 -25.07
C ASN A 204 31.40 32.27 -23.76
N ASP A 205 32.55 32.46 -23.11
CA ASP A 205 33.01 33.52 -22.21
C ASP A 205 31.98 34.44 -21.53
#